data_AF-A0A7C5C950-F1
#
_entry.id   AF-A0A7C5C950-F1
#
_cell.length_a   1.000
_cell.length_b   1.000
_cell.length_c   1.000
_cell.angle_alpha   90.00
_cell.angle_beta   90.00
_cell.angle_gamma   90.00
#
_symmetry.space_group_name_H-M   'P 1'
#
loop_
_entity.id
_entity.type
_entity.pdbx_description
1 polymer ?
#
loop_
_entity_poly.entity_id
_entity_poly.type
_entity_poly.pdbx_seq_one_letter_code
_entity_poly.pdbx_strand_id
1 'polypeptide(L)'
;IPGLKPEQAGEAERLARALTGDNATHVVSYGTEAGQFQERGFSAVVCGPGNIEQAHQPNEFITIEQLEAGEAFTHRLIEHLCKD
;
A
#
# COMPACT_ATOMS: atom_id res chain seq x y z
N ILE A 1 -1.27 4.45 -18.35
CA ILE A 1 -0.81 4.95 -17.02
C ILE A 1 0.64 4.55 -16.83
N PRO A 2 1.52 5.45 -16.38
CA PRO A 2 2.90 5.08 -16.04
C PRO A 2 2.90 4.04 -14.93
N GLY A 3 3.75 3.03 -15.04
CA GLY A 3 3.89 2.01 -14.01
C GLY A 3 4.62 2.55 -12.79
N LEU A 4 4.14 2.20 -11.60
CA LEU A 4 4.92 2.39 -10.37
C LEU A 4 6.17 1.51 -10.43
N LYS A 5 7.34 2.10 -10.26
CA LYS A 5 8.62 1.38 -10.24
C LYS A 5 9.12 1.23 -8.81
N PRO A 6 9.76 0.11 -8.44
CA PRO A 6 10.46 -0.01 -7.17
C PRO A 6 11.48 1.12 -7.01
N GLU A 7 11.47 1.77 -5.86
CA GLU A 7 12.40 2.84 -5.52
C GLU A 7 13.62 2.27 -4.78
N GLN A 8 14.82 2.77 -5.08
CA GLN A 8 15.98 2.46 -4.25
C GLN A 8 15.84 3.24 -2.93
N ALA A 9 15.63 2.51 -1.82
CA ALA A 9 15.31 3.12 -0.53
C ALA A 9 14.13 4.11 -0.63
N GLY A 10 12.98 3.66 -1.14
CA GLY A 10 11.74 4.44 -1.17
C GLY A 10 11.24 4.77 0.24
N GLU A 11 10.92 6.04 0.50
CA GLU A 11 10.47 6.49 1.82
C GLU A 11 9.09 5.94 2.16
N ALA A 12 8.17 5.97 1.18
CA ALA A 12 6.81 5.45 1.34
C ALA A 12 6.81 3.94 1.61
N GLU A 13 7.63 3.18 0.87
CA GLU A 13 7.77 1.74 1.07
C GLU A 13 8.32 1.43 2.47
N ARG A 14 9.41 2.09 2.89
CA ARG A 14 9.97 1.89 4.24
C ARG A 14 8.96 2.16 5.34
N LEU A 15 8.20 3.25 5.22
CA LEU A 15 7.18 3.59 6.20
C LEU A 15 6.07 2.53 6.23
N ALA A 16 5.54 2.14 5.07
CA ALA A 16 4.51 1.11 5.00
C ALA A 16 4.98 -0.20 5.64
N ARG A 17 6.21 -0.66 5.34
CA ARG A 17 6.82 -1.85 5.95
C ARG A 17 6.94 -1.76 7.45
N ALA A 18 7.40 -0.62 7.97
CA ALA A 18 7.51 -0.40 9.42
C ALA A 18 6.16 -0.47 10.13
N LEU A 19 5.08 0.02 9.48
CA LEU A 19 3.73 0.03 10.04
C LEU A 19 2.97 -1.29 9.86
N THR A 20 3.30 -2.10 8.84
CA THR A 20 2.67 -3.41 8.60
C THR A 20 3.44 -4.59 9.18
N GLY A 21 4.75 -4.43 9.41
CA GLY A 21 5.66 -5.53 9.74
C GLY A 21 6.10 -6.37 8.54
N ASP A 22 5.75 -5.96 7.31
CA ASP A 22 6.11 -6.69 6.09
C ASP A 22 7.58 -6.45 5.68
N ASN A 23 8.34 -7.53 5.54
CA ASN A 23 9.75 -7.50 5.18
C ASN A 23 10.04 -8.10 3.78
N ALA A 24 9.02 -8.48 3.01
CA ALA A 24 9.17 -9.10 1.69
C ALA A 24 9.03 -8.10 0.54
N THR A 25 9.81 -8.24 -0.54
CA THR A 25 9.65 -7.41 -1.75
C THR A 25 8.48 -7.92 -2.58
N HIS A 26 7.54 -7.03 -2.91
CA HIS A 26 6.35 -7.37 -3.70
C HIS A 26 6.28 -6.48 -4.94
N VAL A 27 6.02 -7.10 -6.09
CA VAL A 27 5.69 -6.42 -7.34
C VAL A 27 4.55 -7.16 -8.03
N VAL A 28 3.74 -6.42 -8.74
CA VAL A 28 2.51 -6.91 -9.36
C VAL A 28 2.35 -6.31 -10.75
N SER A 29 1.78 -7.08 -11.69
CA SER A 29 1.69 -6.71 -13.10
C SER A 29 0.35 -6.08 -13.48
N TYR A 30 -0.21 -5.25 -12.59
CA TYR A 30 -1.43 -4.47 -12.85
C TYR A 30 -1.19 -2.97 -12.61
N GLY A 31 -1.96 -2.14 -13.31
CA GLY A 31 -1.81 -0.69 -13.25
C GLY A 31 -2.50 -0.07 -12.04
N THR A 32 -1.89 0.98 -11.49
CA THR A 32 -2.46 1.87 -10.48
C THR A 32 -2.10 3.32 -10.83
N GLU A 33 -2.72 4.28 -10.14
CA GLU A 33 -2.41 5.71 -10.28
C GLU A 33 -1.06 6.07 -9.64
N ALA A 34 -0.48 5.20 -8.80
CA ALA A 34 0.75 5.46 -8.03
C ALA A 34 1.94 5.91 -8.91
N GLY A 35 2.05 5.39 -10.14
CA GLY A 35 3.09 5.82 -11.08
C GLY A 35 2.98 7.29 -11.49
N GLN A 36 1.78 7.88 -11.51
CA GLN A 36 1.59 9.30 -11.81
C GLN A 36 2.05 10.22 -10.67
N PHE A 37 1.93 9.75 -9.43
CA PHE A 37 2.49 10.44 -8.26
C PHE A 37 4.02 10.32 -8.27
N GLN A 38 4.55 9.14 -8.60
CA GLN A 38 5.99 8.94 -8.74
C GLN A 38 6.61 9.85 -9.80
N GLU A 39 5.97 10.00 -10.97
CA GLU A 39 6.41 10.95 -12.01
C GLU A 39 6.43 12.42 -11.55
N ARG A 40 5.67 12.76 -10.51
CA ARG A 40 5.64 14.10 -9.90
C ARG A 40 6.63 14.27 -8.75
N GLY A 41 7.47 13.27 -8.50
CA GLY A 41 8.53 13.32 -7.48
C GLY A 41 8.09 12.86 -6.10
N PHE A 42 6.90 12.28 -5.94
CA PHE A 42 6.49 11.67 -4.68
C PHE A 42 7.06 10.25 -4.55
N SER A 43 7.61 9.91 -3.40
CA SER A 43 7.80 8.49 -3.06
C SER A 43 6.42 7.85 -2.88
N ALA A 44 6.21 6.68 -3.49
CA ALA A 44 4.89 6.07 -3.58
C ALA A 44 4.94 4.55 -3.38
N VAL A 45 3.95 4.03 -2.66
CA VAL A 45 3.72 2.60 -2.48
C VAL A 45 2.22 2.34 -2.56
N VAL A 46 1.83 1.15 -3.02
CA VAL A 46 0.45 0.68 -2.96
C VAL A 46 0.37 -0.38 -1.85
N CYS A 47 -0.50 -0.15 -0.87
CA CYS A 47 -0.76 -1.07 0.22
C CYS A 47 -2.24 -1.00 0.63
N GLY A 48 -2.75 -2.09 1.18
CA GLY A 48 -4.13 -2.16 1.67
C GLY A 48 -4.48 -3.57 2.12
N PRO A 49 -5.57 -3.73 2.87
CA PRO A 49 -6.06 -5.04 3.28
C PRO A 49 -6.75 -5.77 2.11
N GLY A 50 -7.01 -7.06 2.29
CA GLY A 50 -7.70 -7.90 1.31
C GLY A 50 -6.75 -8.78 0.49
N ASN A 51 -7.27 -9.35 -0.60
CA ASN A 51 -6.49 -10.11 -1.57
C ASN A 51 -6.89 -9.64 -2.98
N ILE A 52 -5.91 -9.22 -3.78
CA ILE A 52 -6.14 -8.75 -5.13
C ILE A 52 -6.64 -9.85 -6.08
N GLU A 53 -6.35 -11.12 -5.80
CA GLU A 53 -6.78 -12.24 -6.67
C GLU A 53 -8.30 -12.38 -6.78
N GLN A 54 -9.05 -11.83 -5.83
CA GLN A 54 -10.52 -11.80 -5.85
C GLN A 54 -11.12 -10.44 -6.22
N ALA A 55 -10.28 -9.42 -6.47
CA ALA A 55 -10.77 -8.13 -6.92
C ALA A 55 -11.41 -8.25 -8.32
N HIS A 56 -12.48 -7.48 -8.56
CA HIS A 56 -13.27 -7.49 -9.81
C HIS A 56 -13.85 -8.86 -10.19
N GLN A 57 -14.03 -9.76 -9.22
CA GLN A 57 -14.74 -11.03 -9.41
C GLN A 57 -16.21 -10.90 -8.95
N PRO A 58 -17.15 -11.71 -9.46
CA PRO A 58 -18.57 -11.63 -9.09
C PRO A 58 -18.85 -11.74 -7.59
N ASN A 59 -17.95 -12.40 -6.85
CA ASN A 59 -18.02 -12.62 -5.41
C ASN A 59 -16.89 -11.91 -4.65
N GLU A 60 -16.42 -10.76 -5.16
CA GLU A 60 -15.43 -9.92 -4.49
C GLU A 60 -15.89 -9.58 -3.05
N PHE A 61 -15.02 -9.86 -2.07
CA PHE A 61 -15.26 -9.51 -0.68
C PHE A 61 -13.97 -9.12 0.05
N ILE A 62 -14.16 -8.53 1.22
CA ILE A 62 -13.13 -8.35 2.25
C ILE A 62 -13.70 -8.88 3.56
N THR A 63 -12.91 -9.60 4.36
CA THR A 63 -13.38 -10.03 5.68
C THR A 63 -13.42 -8.86 6.66
N ILE A 64 -14.18 -9.01 7.75
CA ILE A 64 -14.20 -8.01 8.82
C ILE A 64 -12.79 -7.84 9.41
N GLU A 65 -12.08 -8.95 9.63
CA GLU A 65 -10.72 -8.94 10.16
C GLU A 65 -9.74 -8.23 9.22
N GLN A 66 -9.89 -8.39 7.90
CA GLN A 66 -9.10 -7.66 6.91
C GLN A 66 -9.40 -6.16 6.95
N LEU A 67 -10.67 -5.78 7.04
CA LEU A 67 -11.07 -4.38 7.17
C LEU A 67 -10.49 -3.74 8.44
N GLU A 68 -10.61 -4.42 9.59
CA GLU A 68 -10.03 -3.99 10.87
C GLU A 68 -8.50 -3.85 10.79
N ALA A 69 -7.81 -4.74 10.07
CA ALA A 69 -6.36 -4.62 9.85
C ALA A 69 -6.01 -3.35 9.04
N GLY A 70 -6.82 -2.99 8.04
CA GLY A 70 -6.66 -1.75 7.27
C GLY A 70 -6.92 -0.50 8.11
N GLU A 71 -7.93 -0.54 8.97
CA GLU A 71 -8.21 0.55 9.92
C GLU A 71 -7.03 0.72 10.89
N ALA A 72 -6.55 -0.38 11.48
CA ALA A 72 -5.42 -0.35 12.39
C ALA A 72 -4.15 0.18 11.72
N PHE A 73 -3.89 -0.15 10.45
CA PHE A 73 -2.79 0.45 9.69
C PHE A 73 -2.95 1.97 9.57
N THR A 74 -4.15 2.44 9.24
CA THR A 74 -4.44 3.88 9.09
C THR A 74 -4.23 4.64 10.40
N HIS A 75 -4.69 4.08 11.53
CA HIS A 75 -4.43 4.66 12.87
C HIS A 75 -2.93 4.75 13.16
N ARG A 76 -2.16 3.68 12.93
CA ARG A 76 -0.71 3.70 13.13
C ARG A 76 0.00 4.72 12.23
N LEU A 77 -0.47 4.89 10.99
CA LEU A 77 0.05 5.90 10.07
C LEU A 77 -0.21 7.32 10.58
N ILE A 78 -1.44 7.62 11.01
CA ILE A 78 -1.80 8.92 11.60
C ILE A 78 -0.97 9.18 12.85
N GLU A 79 -0.90 8.22 13.77
CA GLU A 79 -0.08 8.32 14.98
C GLU A 79 1.40 8.56 14.66
N HIS A 80 1.94 7.94 13.61
CA HIS A 80 3.33 8.14 13.19
C HIS A 80 3.54 9.56 12.64
N LEU A 81 2.63 10.07 11.80
CA LEU A 81 2.76 11.36 11.14
C LEU A 81 2.43 12.55 12.05
N CYS A 82 1.65 12.33 13.12
CA CYS A 82 1.29 13.35 14.10
C CYS A 82 2.19 13.37 15.34
N LYS A 83 3.22 12.52 15.41
CA LYS A 83 4.24 12.60 16.46
C LYS A 83 5.22 13.73 16.13
N ASP A 84 5.38 14.64 17.09
CA ASP A 84 6.37 15.73 17.07
C ASP A 84 7.81 15.22 16.98
#